data_AF-A0A373FT39-F1
#
_entry.id   AF-A0A373FT39-F1
#
_cell.length_a   1.000
_cell.length_b   1.000
_cell.length_c   1.000
_cell.angle_alpha   90.00
_cell.angle_beta   90.00
_cell.angle_gamma   90.00
#
_symmetry.space_group_name_H-M   'P 1'
#
loop_
_entity.id
_entity.type
_entity.pdbx_description
1 polymer ?
#
loop_
_entity_poly.entity_id
_entity_poly.type
_entity_poly.pdbx_seq_one_letter_code
_entity_poly.pdbx_strand_id
1 'polypeptide(L)'
;MGTFFGFIAALFAVLQIVLFFKIWGMTNDIREIKEKYLSSTDPKKSVSLSNNQPTEFSIGELVVEIKTNKQMRIKEITQDGKYSCYTGGGASHEGDFTASEIKHFNS
;
A
#
# COMPACT_ATOMS: atom_id res chain seq x y z
N MET A 1 30.89 -45.10 19.01
CA MET A 1 29.97 -44.48 18.02
C MET A 1 28.84 -43.70 18.67
N GLY A 2 28.15 -44.21 19.69
CA GLY A 2 26.97 -43.52 20.28
C GLY A 2 27.25 -42.20 21.02
N THR A 3 28.37 -42.08 21.74
CA THR A 3 28.72 -40.87 22.51
C THR A 3 29.07 -39.66 21.64
N PHE A 4 29.68 -39.89 20.48
CA PHE A 4 30.00 -38.83 19.50
C PHE A 4 28.73 -38.25 18.87
N PHE A 5 27.80 -39.11 18.45
CA PHE A 5 26.49 -38.70 17.94
C PHE A 5 25.67 -37.96 19.01
N GLY A 6 25.73 -38.38 20.27
CA GLY A 6 25.09 -37.69 21.38
C GLY A 6 25.60 -36.26 21.57
N PHE A 7 26.91 -36.05 21.46
CA PHE A 7 27.52 -34.71 21.55
C PHE A 7 27.06 -33.78 20.41
N ILE A 8 27.03 -34.30 19.18
CA ILE A 8 26.55 -33.57 18.00
C ILE A 8 25.07 -33.22 18.15
N ALA A 9 24.24 -34.15 18.59
CA ALA A 9 22.82 -33.92 18.84
C ALA A 9 22.58 -32.86 19.92
N ALA A 10 23.38 -32.86 20.99
CA ALA A 10 23.29 -31.85 22.05
C ALA A 10 23.65 -30.44 21.57
N LEU A 11 24.74 -30.30 20.79
CA LEU A 11 25.11 -29.02 20.16
C LEU A 11 24.02 -28.53 19.21
N PHE A 12 23.45 -29.44 18.41
CA PHE A 12 22.37 -29.10 17.49
C PHE A 12 21.12 -28.66 18.25
N ALA A 13 20.76 -29.33 19.35
CA ALA A 13 19.61 -28.96 20.16
C ALA A 13 19.73 -27.54 20.75
N VAL A 14 20.90 -27.19 21.30
CA VAL A 14 21.16 -25.84 21.82
C VAL A 14 21.14 -24.80 20.71
N LEU A 15 21.75 -25.10 19.56
CA LEU A 15 21.77 -24.20 18.40
C LEU A 15 20.34 -23.95 17.86
N GLN A 16 19.51 -24.99 17.80
CA GLN A 16 18.11 -24.85 17.37
C GLN A 16 17.32 -23.95 18.32
N ILE A 17 17.47 -24.09 19.64
CA ILE A 17 16.79 -23.21 20.61
C ILE A 17 17.15 -21.73 20.37
N VAL A 18 18.44 -21.41 20.17
CA VAL A 18 18.88 -20.04 19.88
C VAL A 18 18.33 -19.53 18.55
N LEU A 19 18.30 -20.38 17.51
CA LEU A 19 17.71 -20.05 16.22
C LEU A 19 16.19 -19.76 16.33
N PHE A 20 15.45 -20.55 17.11
CA PHE A 20 14.03 -20.29 17.36
C PHE A 20 13.80 -18.92 18.02
N PHE A 21 14.58 -18.57 19.05
CA PHE A 21 14.52 -17.23 19.65
C PHE A 21 14.85 -16.11 18.64
N LYS A 22 15.82 -16.34 17.74
CA LYS A 22 16.19 -15.40 16.68
C LYS A 22 15.04 -15.16 15.69
N ILE A 23 14.39 -16.22 15.23
CA ILE A 23 13.23 -16.15 14.29
C ILE A 23 12.03 -15.50 14.99
N TRP A 24 11.81 -15.78 16.27
CA TRP A 24 10.70 -15.22 17.03
C TRP A 24 10.85 -13.70 17.23
N GLY A 25 12.07 -13.22 17.50
CA GLY A 25 12.39 -11.79 17.58
C GLY A 25 12.19 -11.06 16.24
N MET A 26 12.67 -11.65 15.13
CA MET A 26 12.47 -11.09 13.79
C MET A 26 11.00 -11.04 13.38
N THR A 27 10.22 -12.07 13.75
CA THR A 27 8.79 -12.13 13.43
C THR A 27 7.97 -11.16 14.30
N ASN A 28 8.40 -10.89 15.54
CA ASN A 28 7.78 -9.90 16.42
C ASN A 28 7.93 -8.47 15.88
N ASP A 29 9.10 -8.13 15.33
CA ASP A 29 9.38 -6.83 14.70
C ASP A 29 8.48 -6.58 13.48
N ILE A 30 8.32 -7.59 12.61
CA ILE A 30 7.40 -7.54 11.47
C ILE A 30 5.94 -7.34 11.92
N ARG A 31 5.53 -7.91 13.06
CA ARG A 31 4.19 -7.73 13.61
C ARG A 31 3.95 -6.29 14.05
N GLU A 32 4.92 -5.65 14.68
CA GLU A 32 4.82 -4.25 15.11
C GLU A 32 4.74 -3.29 13.91
N ILE A 33 5.55 -3.53 12.88
CA ILE A 33 5.48 -2.80 11.61
C ILE A 33 4.08 -3.00 11.00
N LYS A 34 3.65 -4.24 10.82
CA LYS A 34 2.34 -4.57 10.26
C LYS A 34 1.20 -3.90 11.04
N GLU A 35 1.29 -3.81 12.36
CA GLU A 35 0.29 -3.15 13.19
C GLU A 35 0.32 -1.61 13.02
N LYS A 36 1.48 -0.96 12.97
CA LYS A 36 1.53 0.50 12.70
C LYS A 36 0.98 0.87 11.32
N TYR A 37 1.23 0.03 10.30
CA TYR A 37 0.77 0.28 8.92
C TYR A 37 -0.66 -0.21 8.64
N LEU A 38 -1.16 -1.25 9.33
CA LEU A 38 -2.54 -1.77 9.14
C LEU A 38 -3.53 -1.30 10.21
N SER A 39 -3.12 -0.99 11.44
CA SER A 39 -4.02 -0.39 12.43
C SER A 39 -4.36 1.06 12.11
N SER A 40 -3.64 1.65 11.15
CA SER A 40 -4.00 2.91 10.51
C SER A 40 -4.94 2.71 9.31
N THR A 41 -5.30 1.49 8.95
CA THR A 41 -6.19 1.19 7.82
C THR A 41 -6.95 -0.11 8.09
N ASP A 42 -8.14 0.05 8.66
CA ASP A 42 -9.21 -0.94 8.57
C ASP A 42 -9.25 -1.57 7.15
N PRO A 43 -9.46 -2.88 7.03
CA PRO A 43 -9.54 -3.58 5.75
C PRO A 43 -10.87 -3.30 5.07
N LYS A 44 -11.11 -2.04 4.71
CA LYS A 44 -12.19 -1.61 3.83
C LYS A 44 -11.95 -0.23 3.24
N LYS A 45 -10.70 0.16 2.98
CA LYS A 45 -10.45 1.29 2.09
C LYS A 45 -9.19 1.05 1.27
N SER A 46 -9.41 0.68 0.01
CA SER A 46 -8.44 0.84 -1.06
C SER A 46 -7.75 2.20 -0.92
N VAL A 47 -6.42 2.17 -0.82
CA VAL A 47 -5.49 3.21 -1.31
C VAL A 47 -6.08 4.62 -1.30
N SER A 48 -6.09 5.26 -0.13
CA SER A 48 -6.09 6.72 -0.06
C SER A 48 -4.93 7.11 0.85
N LEU A 49 -3.77 7.36 0.25
CA LEU A 49 -2.77 8.23 0.88
C LEU A 49 -3.41 9.63 0.92
N SER A 50 -4.14 9.91 2.00
CA SER A 50 -4.65 11.25 2.30
C SER A 50 -3.57 12.02 3.02
N ASN A 51 -2.73 12.73 2.27
CA ASN A 51 -2.12 13.93 2.82
C ASN A 51 -3.24 14.93 3.12
N ASN A 52 -3.18 15.55 4.30
CA ASN A 52 -4.13 16.53 4.82
C ASN A 52 -4.29 17.76 3.89
N GLN A 53 -5.09 17.65 2.85
CA GLN A 53 -5.78 18.78 2.23
C GLN A 53 -7.19 18.36 1.84
N PRO A 54 -8.21 19.22 2.05
CA PRO A 54 -9.53 19.01 1.48
C PRO A 54 -9.43 19.22 -0.04
N THR A 55 -9.09 18.16 -0.77
CA THR A 55 -9.18 18.14 -2.24
C THR A 55 -10.58 17.68 -2.63
N GLU A 56 -11.20 18.41 -3.55
CA GLU A 56 -12.57 18.19 -4.04
C GLU A 56 -12.77 16.78 -4.62
N PHE A 57 -11.68 16.13 -5.05
CA PHE A 57 -11.67 14.76 -5.56
C PHE A 57 -10.65 13.88 -4.81
N SER A 58 -10.97 12.60 -4.66
CA SER A 58 -10.11 11.62 -3.98
C SER A 58 -9.25 10.80 -4.97
N ILE A 59 -8.02 10.45 -4.56
CA ILE A 59 -7.19 9.50 -5.30
C ILE A 59 -7.95 8.16 -5.43
N GLY A 60 -7.99 7.63 -6.64
CA GLY A 60 -8.68 6.40 -6.98
C GLY A 60 -10.14 6.58 -7.41
N GLU A 61 -10.68 7.81 -7.36
CA GLU A 61 -12.04 8.15 -7.78
C GLU A 61 -12.18 8.19 -9.31
N LEU A 62 -13.36 7.80 -9.80
CA LEU A 62 -13.74 7.87 -11.22
C LEU A 62 -14.35 9.24 -11.53
N VAL A 63 -13.68 9.99 -12.38
CA VAL A 63 -14.08 11.32 -12.83
C VAL A 63 -14.29 11.34 -14.33
N VAL A 64 -15.05 12.31 -14.81
CA VAL A 64 -15.31 12.51 -16.24
C VAL A 64 -14.79 13.88 -16.64
N GLU A 65 -14.04 13.94 -17.73
CA GLU A 65 -13.64 15.21 -18.32
C GLU A 65 -14.85 15.91 -18.96
N ILE A 66 -15.08 17.18 -18.64
CA ILE A 66 -16.25 17.95 -19.09
C ILE A 66 -16.23 18.15 -20.61
N LYS A 67 -15.04 18.33 -21.20
CA LYS A 67 -14.87 18.62 -22.64
C LYS A 67 -15.16 17.41 -23.53
N THR A 68 -14.66 16.24 -23.13
CA THR A 68 -14.69 15.02 -23.96
C THR A 68 -15.70 13.99 -23.48
N ASN A 69 -16.29 14.17 -22.29
CA ASN A 69 -17.09 13.17 -21.58
C ASN A 69 -16.36 11.82 -21.39
N LYS A 70 -15.03 11.84 -21.37
CA LYS A 70 -14.22 10.64 -21.19
C LYS A 70 -14.10 10.31 -19.70
N GLN A 71 -14.40 9.06 -19.35
CA GLN A 71 -14.24 8.54 -18.00
C GLN A 71 -12.76 8.20 -17.73
N MET A 72 -12.26 8.67 -16.60
CA MET A 72 -10.88 8.49 -16.16
C MET A 72 -10.83 8.27 -14.64
N ARG A 73 -9.68 7.80 -14.15
CA ARG A 73 -9.44 7.57 -12.73
C ARG A 73 -8.24 8.41 -12.26
N ILE A 74 -8.40 9.09 -11.14
CA ILE A 74 -7.32 9.87 -10.53
C ILE A 74 -6.32 8.89 -9.90
N LYS A 75 -5.05 8.94 -10.31
CA LYS A 75 -3.99 8.14 -9.66
C LYS A 75 -3.20 8.95 -8.65
N GLU A 76 -2.96 10.22 -8.95
CA GLU A 76 -2.10 11.07 -8.16
C GLU A 76 -2.53 12.54 -8.30
N ILE A 77 -2.12 13.34 -7.32
CA ILE A 77 -2.35 14.78 -7.28
C ILE A 77 -0.96 15.42 -7.32
N THR A 78 -0.68 16.16 -8.39
CA THR A 78 0.58 16.87 -8.58
C THR A 78 0.70 18.00 -7.57
N GLN A 79 1.93 18.39 -7.22
CA GLN A 79 2.21 19.50 -6.29
C GLN A 79 1.55 20.83 -6.73
N ASP A 80 1.28 20.98 -8.03
CA ASP A 80 0.58 22.12 -8.64
C ASP A 80 -0.95 22.10 -8.43
N GLY A 81 -1.49 21.11 -7.72
CA GLY A 81 -2.93 20.95 -7.48
C GLY A 81 -3.72 20.40 -8.68
N LYS A 82 -3.02 19.81 -9.65
CA LYS A 82 -3.62 19.12 -10.80
C LYS A 82 -3.82 17.63 -10.51
N TYR A 83 -4.84 17.03 -11.09
CA TYR A 83 -5.19 15.62 -10.96
C TYR A 83 -4.70 14.85 -12.18
N SER A 84 -3.75 13.93 -11.97
CA SER A 84 -3.27 13.08 -13.05
C SER A 84 -4.22 11.90 -13.25
N CYS A 85 -4.84 11.88 -14.41
CA CYS A 85 -5.93 10.97 -14.75
C CYS A 85 -5.45 9.87 -15.71
N TYR A 86 -5.92 8.65 -15.46
CA TYR A 86 -5.60 7.46 -16.24
C TYR A 86 -6.86 6.71 -16.68
N THR A 87 -6.80 6.06 -17.84
CA THR A 87 -7.86 5.16 -18.33
C THR A 87 -7.38 3.71 -18.44
N GLY A 88 -8.29 2.79 -18.78
CA GLY A 88 -7.97 1.38 -19.01
C GLY A 88 -7.45 0.66 -17.75
N GLY A 89 -8.00 0.97 -16.58
CA GLY A 89 -7.57 0.40 -15.30
C GLY A 89 -6.25 0.96 -14.75
N GLY A 90 -5.75 2.05 -15.33
CA GLY A 90 -4.49 2.69 -14.92
C GLY A 90 -3.32 2.41 -15.87
N ALA A 91 -3.55 1.82 -17.04
CA ALA A 91 -2.50 1.52 -18.01
C ALA A 91 -2.13 2.75 -18.87
N SER A 92 -3.09 3.62 -19.17
CA SER A 92 -2.90 4.75 -20.09
C SER A 92 -3.03 6.08 -19.36
N HIS A 93 -1.99 6.92 -19.45
CA HIS A 93 -2.01 8.30 -18.95
C HIS A 93 -2.79 9.18 -19.94
N GLU A 94 -3.82 9.85 -19.45
CA GLU A 94 -4.65 10.75 -20.27
C GLU A 94 -4.17 12.20 -20.17
N GLY A 95 -3.77 12.62 -18.97
CA GLY A 95 -3.27 13.96 -18.73
C GLY A 95 -3.54 14.47 -17.31
N ASP A 96 -3.05 15.67 -17.06
CA ASP A 96 -3.21 16.40 -15.80
C ASP A 96 -4.34 17.43 -15.93
N PHE A 97 -5.40 17.25 -15.15
CA PHE A 97 -6.61 18.08 -15.21
C PHE A 97 -6.78 18.93 -13.95
N THR A 98 -7.44 20.08 -14.09
CA THR A 98 -7.85 20.90 -12.94
C THR A 98 -9.25 20.52 -12.45
N ALA A 99 -9.60 20.88 -11.20
CA ALA A 99 -10.92 20.61 -10.63
C ALA A 99 -12.08 21.15 -11.49
N SER A 100 -11.87 22.26 -12.19
CA SER A 100 -12.88 22.88 -13.06
C SER A 100 -13.06 22.18 -14.41
N GLU A 101 -12.18 21.24 -14.76
CA GLU A 101 -12.23 20.52 -16.05
C GLU A 101 -12.79 19.11 -15.91
N ILE A 102 -12.94 18.63 -14.68
CA ILE A 102 -13.44 17.29 -14.35
C ILE A 102 -14.67 17.39 -13.48
N LYS A 103 -15.57 16.42 -13.60
CA LYS A 103 -16.74 16.26 -12.73
C LYS A 103 -16.83 14.84 -12.20
N HIS A 104 -17.57 14.65 -11.11
CA HIS A 104 -17.88 13.31 -10.63
C HIS A 104 -18.64 12.53 -11.70
N PHE A 105 -18.30 11.24 -11.88
CA PHE A 105 -19.01 10.38 -12.83
C PHE A 105 -20.51 10.27 -12.54
N ASN A 106 -20.89 10.40 -11.26
CA ASN A 106 -22.28 10.29 -10.81
C ASN A 106 -23.03 11.64 -10.75
N SER A 107 -22.50 12.69 -11.40
CA SER A 107 -23.03 14.05 -11.36
C SER A 107 -23.49 14.61 -12.72
#